data_AF-A0AAW6NH42-F1
#
_entry.id   AF-A0AAW6NH42-F1
#
_cell.length_a   1.000
_cell.length_b   1.000
_cell.length_c   1.000
_cell.angle_alpha   90.00
_cell.angle_beta   90.00
_cell.angle_gamma   90.00
#
_symmetry.space_group_name_H-M   'P 1'
#
loop_
_entity.id
_entity.type
_entity.pdbx_description
1 polymer ?
#
loop_
_entity_poly.entity_id
_entity_poly.type
_entity_poly.pdbx_seq_one_letter_code
_entity_poly.pdbx_strand_id
1 'polypeptide(L)'
;MNKIHYLGLSLLAFLPLSQAFATVCVNENGVPTEVYYDLTDKFNSSNNQVGQIVTLSEKSQWVGVNAVCPKGTSGNTTKRSYVTDFPVTGTSDGYQYLKLNDYLDGAMKITDSYAGTFYPPRKYIQMGSHPNVSKNKPFGVQDSSLVFRLKVTRRFITMVVIPRATMFRVYVTTTSSDPLTTP
;
A
#
# COMPACT_ATOMS: atom_id res chain seq x y z
N MET A 1 -21.51 -17.58 -70.84
CA MET A 1 -20.39 -16.63 -70.71
C MET A 1 -20.61 -15.75 -69.49
N ASN A 2 -19.61 -15.75 -68.59
CA ASN A 2 -19.28 -14.85 -67.49
C ASN A 2 -20.28 -14.49 -66.37
N LYS A 3 -20.04 -15.15 -65.24
CA LYS A 3 -20.33 -14.79 -63.84
C LYS A 3 -19.73 -13.44 -63.47
N ILE A 4 -20.41 -12.65 -62.62
CA ILE A 4 -19.78 -11.85 -61.55
C ILE A 4 -20.75 -11.79 -60.35
N HIS A 5 -20.35 -12.36 -59.21
CA HIS A 5 -20.98 -12.16 -57.90
C HIS A 5 -20.19 -11.08 -57.16
N TYR A 6 -20.85 -10.01 -56.71
CA TYR A 6 -20.25 -9.02 -55.83
C TYR A 6 -20.48 -9.41 -54.37
N LEU A 7 -19.43 -9.94 -53.75
CA LEU A 7 -19.35 -10.18 -52.31
C LEU A 7 -18.98 -8.83 -51.64
N GLY A 8 -19.91 -8.23 -50.89
CA GLY A 8 -19.65 -7.03 -50.10
C GLY A 8 -18.78 -7.37 -48.89
N LEU A 9 -17.51 -6.97 -48.92
CA LEU A 9 -16.54 -7.19 -47.85
C LEU A 9 -16.78 -6.20 -46.71
N SER A 10 -17.25 -6.69 -45.57
CA SER A 10 -17.39 -5.93 -44.32
C SER A 10 -16.00 -5.70 -43.71
N LEU A 11 -15.49 -4.47 -43.76
CA LEU A 11 -14.20 -4.11 -43.14
C LEU A 11 -14.45 -3.54 -41.74
N LEU A 12 -14.54 -4.41 -40.73
CA LEU A 12 -14.41 -3.98 -39.33
C LEU A 12 -12.97 -3.52 -39.09
N ALA A 13 -12.78 -2.22 -38.86
CA ALA A 13 -11.51 -1.66 -38.44
C ALA A 13 -11.15 -2.18 -37.04
N PHE A 14 -10.22 -3.13 -36.96
CA PHE A 14 -9.54 -3.48 -35.71
C PHE A 14 -8.59 -2.34 -35.34
N LEU A 15 -9.05 -1.42 -34.50
CA LEU A 15 -8.16 -0.51 -33.78
C LEU A 15 -7.28 -1.37 -32.86
N PRO A 16 -5.94 -1.25 -32.90
CA PRO A 16 -5.09 -1.90 -31.91
C PRO A 16 -5.42 -1.29 -30.55
N LEU A 17 -6.11 -2.06 -29.70
CA LEU A 17 -6.18 -1.79 -28.27
C LEU A 17 -4.74 -1.75 -27.78
N SER A 18 -4.22 -0.57 -27.47
CA SER A 18 -3.00 -0.42 -26.70
C SER A 18 -3.26 -1.13 -25.37
N GLN A 19 -2.80 -2.37 -25.26
CA GLN A 19 -2.74 -3.10 -24.02
C GLN A 19 -1.80 -2.30 -23.12
N ALA A 20 -2.36 -1.43 -22.28
CA ALA A 20 -1.65 -0.89 -21.14
C ALA A 20 -1.34 -2.10 -20.26
N PHE A 21 -0.16 -2.69 -20.44
CA PHE A 21 0.28 -3.80 -19.64
C PHE A 21 0.29 -3.35 -18.20
N ALA A 22 -0.58 -3.95 -17.40
CA ALA A 22 -0.65 -3.66 -15.98
C ALA A 22 0.73 -3.89 -15.37
N THR A 23 1.35 -2.80 -14.89
CA THR A 23 2.75 -2.81 -14.50
C THR A 23 2.80 -2.81 -12.97
N VAL A 24 2.92 -4.01 -12.41
CA VAL A 24 3.18 -4.21 -10.98
C VAL A 24 4.68 -4.11 -10.77
N CYS A 25 5.11 -3.13 -9.99
CA CYS A 25 6.51 -2.95 -9.64
C CYS A 25 6.84 -3.82 -8.43
N VAL A 26 8.07 -4.34 -8.39
CA VAL A 26 8.54 -5.26 -7.35
C VAL A 26 9.59 -4.58 -6.49
N ASN A 27 9.80 -5.09 -5.28
CA ASN A 27 10.95 -4.68 -4.47
C ASN A 27 12.26 -4.94 -5.22
N GLU A 28 13.22 -4.02 -5.13
CA GLU A 28 14.55 -4.17 -5.76
C GLU A 28 15.23 -5.49 -5.39
N ASN A 29 15.07 -5.94 -4.14
CA ASN A 29 15.69 -7.16 -3.63
C ASN A 29 14.89 -8.44 -3.96
N GLY A 30 13.77 -8.32 -4.67
CA GLY A 30 12.88 -9.44 -5.01
C GLY A 30 12.04 -9.99 -3.84
N VAL A 31 12.24 -9.46 -2.63
CA VAL A 31 11.46 -9.80 -1.42
C VAL A 31 10.89 -8.53 -0.77
N PRO A 32 9.69 -8.56 -0.17
CA PRO A 32 9.14 -7.40 0.51
C PRO A 32 10.04 -6.93 1.66
N THR A 33 10.26 -5.63 1.78
CA THR A 33 10.95 -5.05 2.94
C THR A 33 9.99 -4.98 4.12
N GLU A 34 10.35 -5.61 5.24
CA GLU A 34 9.53 -5.59 6.45
C GLU A 34 9.81 -4.35 7.30
N VAL A 35 8.75 -3.61 7.63
CA VAL A 35 8.78 -2.55 8.63
C VAL A 35 8.00 -3.02 9.85
N TYR A 36 8.69 -3.24 10.95
CA TYR A 36 8.07 -3.70 12.20
C TYR A 36 8.11 -2.64 13.29
N TYR A 37 7.10 -2.69 14.14
CA TYR A 37 7.02 -1.96 15.41
C TYR A 37 7.10 -2.98 16.54
N ASP A 38 8.00 -2.73 17.49
CA ASP A 38 8.06 -3.52 18.71
C ASP A 38 7.08 -2.95 19.73
N LEU A 39 6.16 -3.80 20.18
CA LEU A 39 5.12 -3.45 21.16
C LEU A 39 5.51 -3.81 22.58
N THR A 40 6.70 -4.40 22.77
CA THR A 40 7.24 -4.74 24.09
C THR A 40 7.32 -3.49 24.95
N ASP A 41 6.82 -3.61 26.18
CA ASP A 41 6.80 -2.56 27.21
C ASP A 41 6.17 -1.22 26.80
N LYS A 42 5.39 -1.17 25.71
CA LYS A 42 4.66 0.04 25.31
C LYS A 42 3.43 0.30 26.18
N PHE A 43 2.94 -0.72 26.89
CA PHE A 43 1.78 -0.64 27.76
C PHE A 43 2.13 -0.91 29.23
N ASN A 44 1.55 -0.11 30.12
CA ASN A 44 1.63 -0.23 31.57
C ASN A 44 0.30 0.17 32.21
N SER A 45 0.21 0.13 33.54
CA SER A 45 -1.02 0.42 34.27
C SER A 45 -1.61 1.82 34.02
N SER A 46 -0.75 2.80 33.69
CA SER A 46 -1.16 4.18 33.40
C SER A 46 -1.73 4.37 31.99
N ASN A 47 -1.38 3.48 31.04
CA ASN A 47 -1.79 3.64 29.64
C ASN A 47 -2.62 2.50 29.03
N ASN A 48 -3.09 1.60 29.90
CA ASN A 48 -3.90 0.43 29.59
C ASN A 48 -5.36 0.60 30.06
N GLN A 49 -6.03 1.64 29.55
CA GLN A 49 -7.46 1.88 29.77
C GLN A 49 -8.21 1.84 28.45
N VAL A 50 -9.44 1.32 28.44
CA VAL A 50 -10.25 1.26 27.22
C VAL A 50 -10.43 2.66 26.64
N GLY A 51 -10.19 2.79 25.33
CA GLY A 51 -10.23 4.04 24.61
C GLY A 51 -8.91 4.80 24.58
N GLN A 52 -7.94 4.43 25.40
CA GLN A 52 -6.64 5.09 25.44
C GLN A 52 -5.81 4.79 24.19
N ILE A 53 -5.10 5.81 23.70
CA ILE A 53 -4.27 5.75 22.49
C ILE A 53 -2.80 5.93 22.86
N VAL A 54 -1.98 4.97 22.47
CA VAL A 54 -0.51 5.05 22.50
C VAL A 54 -0.01 5.33 21.08
N THR A 55 0.83 6.36 20.91
CA THR A 55 1.38 6.75 19.60
C THR A 55 2.86 6.39 19.51
N LEU A 56 3.22 5.64 18.48
CA LEU A 56 4.58 5.22 18.14
C LEU A 56 5.01 5.95 16.87
N SER A 57 5.90 6.95 17.01
CA SER A 57 6.41 7.78 15.90
C SER A 57 7.90 7.56 15.63
N GLU A 58 8.44 6.41 16.06
CA GLU A 58 9.87 6.07 16.01
C GLU A 58 10.40 5.90 14.57
N LYS A 59 9.49 5.72 13.60
CA LYS A 59 9.81 5.58 12.16
C LYS A 59 9.54 6.90 11.43
N SER A 60 10.15 7.98 11.90
CA SER A 60 9.95 9.32 11.34
C SER A 60 10.69 9.55 10.01
N GLN A 61 11.80 8.84 9.80
CA GLN A 61 12.63 8.98 8.60
C GLN A 61 12.18 8.06 7.45
N TRP A 62 12.79 8.27 6.28
CA TRP A 62 12.58 7.42 5.12
C TRP A 62 12.95 5.96 5.44
N VAL A 63 12.09 5.02 5.01
CA VAL A 63 12.21 3.59 5.35
C VAL A 63 13.32 2.89 4.56
N GLY A 64 13.80 3.47 3.47
CA GLY A 64 14.88 2.85 2.67
C GLY A 64 14.41 1.81 1.66
N VAL A 65 13.15 1.84 1.24
CA VAL A 65 12.57 0.86 0.31
C VAL A 65 12.72 1.35 -1.13
N ASN A 66 13.25 0.49 -2.00
CA ASN A 66 13.32 0.73 -3.45
C ASN A 66 12.43 -0.26 -4.21
N ALA A 67 11.83 0.24 -5.29
CA ALA A 67 11.03 -0.56 -6.21
C ALA A 67 11.60 -0.50 -7.63
N VAL A 68 11.31 -1.53 -8.42
CA VAL A 68 11.67 -1.64 -9.84
C VAL A 68 10.41 -2.02 -10.62
N CYS A 69 10.03 -1.22 -11.61
CA CYS A 69 8.95 -1.57 -12.52
C CYS A 69 9.49 -2.38 -13.72
N PRO A 70 8.73 -3.33 -14.28
CA PRO A 70 9.19 -4.18 -15.38
C PRO A 70 9.51 -3.39 -16.66
N LYS A 71 10.26 -4.01 -17.57
CA LYS A 71 10.55 -3.43 -18.89
C LYS A 71 9.26 -3.23 -19.68
N GLY A 72 9.16 -2.14 -20.42
CA GLY A 72 7.96 -1.77 -21.17
C GLY A 72 6.96 -0.92 -20.38
N THR A 73 7.26 -0.58 -19.12
CA THR A 73 6.49 0.40 -18.34
C THR A 73 6.39 1.73 -19.08
N SER A 74 5.17 2.18 -19.39
CA SER A 74 4.92 3.50 -19.96
C SER A 74 4.73 4.55 -18.86
N GLY A 75 5.39 5.70 -18.99
CA GLY A 75 5.28 6.80 -18.03
C GLY A 75 6.22 6.67 -16.83
N ASN A 76 6.23 7.70 -15.98
CA ASN A 76 7.18 7.79 -14.86
C ASN A 76 6.49 7.88 -13.49
N THR A 77 5.17 7.77 -13.45
CA THR A 77 4.39 7.88 -12.21
C THR A 77 3.99 6.52 -11.69
N THR A 78 3.88 6.41 -10.38
CA THR A 78 3.37 5.20 -9.73
C THR A 78 2.17 5.51 -8.85
N LYS A 79 1.52 4.44 -8.38
CA LYS A 79 0.47 4.46 -7.39
C LYS A 79 0.83 3.50 -6.27
N ARG A 80 0.46 3.86 -5.04
CA ARG A 80 0.70 3.04 -3.84
C ARG A 80 -0.61 2.56 -3.25
N SER A 81 -0.64 1.29 -2.86
CA SER A 81 -1.80 0.66 -2.22
C SER A 81 -1.39 -0.01 -0.92
N TYR A 82 -2.03 0.35 0.19
CA TYR A 82 -1.88 -0.31 1.49
C TYR A 82 -3.12 -1.16 1.72
N VAL A 83 -2.95 -2.47 1.64
CA VAL A 83 -4.02 -3.44 1.78
C VAL A 83 -3.85 -4.17 3.10
N THR A 84 -4.96 -4.38 3.79
CA THR A 84 -5.00 -5.09 5.07
C THR A 84 -6.07 -6.17 5.02
N ASP A 85 -5.88 -7.22 5.81
CA ASP A 85 -6.88 -8.26 6.06
C ASP A 85 -7.66 -7.98 7.36
N PHE A 86 -7.24 -6.98 8.14
CA PHE A 86 -7.91 -6.60 9.38
C PHE A 86 -9.14 -5.72 9.08
N PRO A 87 -10.28 -5.97 9.74
CA PRO A 87 -11.46 -5.15 9.55
C PRO A 87 -11.27 -3.76 10.17
N VAL A 88 -11.80 -2.73 9.51
CA VAL A 88 -11.87 -1.37 10.07
C VAL A 88 -12.96 -1.35 11.15
N THR A 89 -12.60 -0.98 12.37
CA THR A 89 -13.52 -0.87 13.53
C THR A 89 -14.09 0.53 13.70
N GLY A 90 -13.42 1.54 13.15
CA GLY A 90 -13.89 2.92 13.18
C GLY A 90 -12.83 3.92 12.72
N THR A 91 -13.22 5.19 12.69
CA THR A 91 -12.36 6.30 12.28
C THR A 91 -12.32 7.40 13.32
N SER A 92 -11.14 7.94 13.64
CA SER A 92 -10.98 9.09 14.53
C SER A 92 -9.70 9.86 14.19
N ASP A 93 -9.73 11.19 14.24
CA ASP A 93 -8.61 12.08 13.87
C ASP A 93 -8.04 11.80 12.46
N GLY A 94 -8.89 11.34 11.53
CA GLY A 94 -8.50 10.91 10.18
C GLY A 94 -7.90 9.50 10.10
N TYR A 95 -7.54 8.88 11.23
CA TYR A 95 -7.04 7.52 11.28
C TYR A 95 -8.16 6.50 11.07
N GLN A 96 -7.85 5.43 10.35
CA GLN A 96 -8.70 4.25 10.22
C GLN A 96 -8.17 3.16 11.16
N TYR A 97 -8.94 2.82 12.21
CA TYR A 97 -8.56 1.83 13.20
C TYR A 97 -8.93 0.43 12.73
N LEU A 98 -7.96 -0.48 12.80
CA LEU A 98 -8.05 -1.86 12.39
C LEU A 98 -8.04 -2.77 13.61
N LYS A 99 -8.93 -3.77 13.67
CA LYS A 99 -8.93 -4.74 14.77
C LYS A 99 -7.71 -5.65 14.66
N LEU A 100 -6.62 -5.37 15.40
CA LEU A 100 -5.42 -6.21 15.37
C LEU A 100 -5.62 -7.50 16.16
N ASN A 101 -6.27 -7.38 17.33
CA ASN A 101 -6.66 -8.48 18.19
C ASN A 101 -7.80 -8.04 19.14
N ASP A 102 -8.08 -8.82 20.18
CA ASP A 102 -9.16 -8.52 21.13
C ASP A 102 -8.84 -7.41 22.14
N TYR A 103 -7.59 -6.93 22.19
CA TYR A 103 -7.12 -5.91 23.12
C TYR A 103 -6.76 -4.59 22.46
N LEU A 104 -6.35 -4.62 21.19
CA LEU A 104 -5.81 -3.47 20.49
C LEU A 104 -6.42 -3.32 19.10
N ASP A 105 -6.80 -2.07 18.81
CA ASP A 105 -6.94 -1.59 17.45
C ASP A 105 -5.68 -0.81 17.04
N GLY A 106 -5.25 -0.96 15.79
CA GLY A 106 -4.10 -0.29 15.22
C GLY A 106 -4.50 0.68 14.12
N ALA A 107 -3.84 1.83 14.03
CA ALA A 107 -4.06 2.76 12.94
C ALA A 107 -2.76 3.43 12.53
N MET A 108 -2.60 3.76 11.24
CA MET A 108 -1.36 4.35 10.74
C MET A 108 -1.63 5.66 10.01
N LYS A 109 -0.66 6.57 10.09
CA LYS A 109 -0.54 7.78 9.28
C LYS A 109 0.83 7.75 8.61
N ILE A 110 0.85 8.07 7.33
CA ILE A 110 2.04 8.06 6.49
C ILE A 110 2.12 9.41 5.77
N THR A 111 3.34 9.90 5.56
CA THR A 111 3.61 11.06 4.73
C THR A 111 4.49 10.67 3.56
N ASP A 112 4.03 10.94 2.35
CA ASP A 112 4.80 10.83 1.12
C ASP A 112 5.08 12.23 0.56
N SER A 113 6.23 12.40 -0.10
CA SER A 113 6.69 13.71 -0.60
C SER A 113 5.75 14.34 -1.63
N TYR A 114 4.99 13.53 -2.37
CA TYR A 114 4.04 13.99 -3.39
C TYR A 114 2.60 13.84 -2.93
N ALA A 115 2.23 12.66 -2.41
CA ALA A 115 0.84 12.39 -2.01
C ALA A 115 0.44 13.13 -0.72
N GLY A 116 1.42 13.67 0.01
CA GLY A 116 1.22 14.30 1.32
C GLY A 116 0.87 13.27 2.38
N THR A 117 0.11 13.69 3.40
CA THR A 117 -0.31 12.82 4.49
C THR A 117 -1.56 12.02 4.12
N PHE A 118 -1.54 10.72 4.39
CA PHE A 118 -2.70 9.85 4.24
C PHE A 118 -2.77 8.77 5.32
N TYR A 119 -3.94 8.14 5.44
CA TYR A 119 -4.30 7.23 6.52
C TYR A 119 -4.78 5.89 5.91
N PRO A 120 -3.93 4.86 5.84
CA PRO A 120 -4.32 3.56 5.30
C PRO A 120 -5.34 2.83 6.21
N PRO A 121 -6.11 1.85 5.67
CA PRO A 121 -5.99 1.27 4.33
C PRO A 121 -6.49 2.19 3.22
N ARG A 122 -5.77 2.25 2.11
CA ARG A 122 -6.14 3.02 0.92
C ARG A 122 -5.42 2.46 -0.30
N LYS A 123 -6.13 2.39 -1.43
CA LYS A 123 -5.61 1.83 -2.68
C LYS A 123 -5.38 2.94 -3.71
N TYR A 124 -4.41 2.70 -4.58
CA TYR A 124 -4.14 3.48 -5.79
C TYR A 124 -3.91 4.98 -5.55
N ILE A 125 -3.26 5.31 -4.43
CA ILE A 125 -2.86 6.68 -4.10
C ILE A 125 -1.84 7.13 -5.14
N GLN A 126 -2.07 8.28 -5.78
CA GLN A 126 -1.15 8.82 -6.77
C GLN A 126 0.16 9.24 -6.10
N MET A 127 1.28 8.68 -6.58
CA MET A 127 2.62 9.06 -6.15
C MET A 127 3.26 10.04 -7.14
N GLY A 128 4.41 10.57 -6.76
CA GLY A 128 5.24 11.40 -7.62
C GLY A 128 5.77 10.66 -8.85
N SER A 129 6.53 11.41 -9.65
CA SER A 129 7.18 10.91 -10.85
C SER A 129 8.65 10.62 -10.58
N HIS A 130 9.17 9.50 -11.09
CA HIS A 130 10.59 9.18 -11.03
C HIS A 130 11.08 8.62 -12.38
N PRO A 131 12.18 9.14 -12.95
CA PRO A 131 12.62 8.77 -14.29
C PRO A 131 13.06 7.31 -14.44
N ASN A 132 13.32 6.62 -13.33
CA ASN A 132 13.70 5.19 -13.35
C ASN A 132 12.51 4.24 -13.51
N VAL A 133 11.26 4.71 -13.33
CA VAL A 133 10.05 3.89 -13.45
C VAL A 133 9.93 3.29 -14.86
N SER A 134 10.04 4.11 -15.91
CA SER A 134 10.02 3.64 -17.31
C SER A 134 11.30 2.91 -17.75
N LYS A 135 12.39 3.02 -16.98
CA LYS A 135 13.72 2.54 -17.37
C LYS A 135 14.08 1.18 -16.80
N ASN A 136 13.16 0.53 -16.08
CA ASN A 136 13.44 -0.72 -15.37
C ASN A 136 14.66 -0.57 -14.43
N LYS A 137 14.74 0.56 -13.73
CA LYS A 137 15.79 0.85 -12.74
C LYS A 137 15.16 1.08 -11.36
N PRO A 138 15.92 0.85 -10.27
CA PRO A 138 15.45 1.13 -8.91
C PRO A 138 15.05 2.58 -8.71
N PHE A 139 14.00 2.80 -7.94
CA PHE A 139 13.58 4.11 -7.44
C PHE A 139 13.07 4.02 -6.00
N GLY A 140 13.28 5.09 -5.24
CA GLY A 140 12.89 5.13 -3.82
C GLY A 140 11.38 5.27 -3.63
N VAL A 141 10.83 4.46 -2.74
CA VAL A 141 9.47 4.56 -2.19
C VAL A 141 9.51 5.59 -1.06
N GLN A 142 9.15 6.85 -1.35
CA GLN A 142 9.39 7.99 -0.46
C GLN A 142 8.41 8.12 0.72
N ASP A 143 8.02 6.98 1.31
CA ASP A 143 7.26 6.95 2.56
C ASP A 143 8.13 7.38 3.73
N SER A 144 7.58 8.28 4.55
CA SER A 144 8.21 8.83 5.73
C SER A 144 7.18 9.10 6.81
N SER A 145 7.64 9.45 8.02
CA SER A 145 6.75 9.80 9.12
C SER A 145 5.67 8.75 9.37
N LEU A 146 6.07 7.47 9.44
CA LEU A 146 5.17 6.37 9.77
C LEU A 146 4.79 6.47 11.24
N VAL A 147 3.63 7.09 11.49
CA VAL A 147 3.07 7.25 12.83
C VAL A 147 2.04 6.16 13.04
N PHE A 148 2.34 5.26 13.96
CA PHE A 148 1.47 4.16 14.33
C PHE A 148 0.76 4.47 15.65
N ARG A 149 -0.55 4.24 15.70
CA ARG A 149 -1.38 4.43 16.88
C ARG A 149 -1.98 3.10 17.30
N LEU A 150 -1.98 2.85 18.59
CA LEU A 150 -2.61 1.69 19.21
C LEU A 150 -3.67 2.17 20.18
N LYS A 151 -4.92 1.75 19.95
CA LYS A 151 -6.05 2.04 20.82
C LYS A 151 -6.39 0.80 21.61
N VAL A 152 -6.46 0.95 22.93
CA VAL A 152 -6.87 -0.13 23.83
C VAL A 152 -8.38 -0.34 23.72
N THR A 153 -8.80 -1.53 23.29
CA THR A 153 -10.21 -1.95 23.22
C THR A 153 -10.59 -2.80 24.42
N ARG A 154 -9.63 -3.51 25.01
CA ARG A 154 -9.78 -4.28 26.25
C ARG A 154 -8.52 -4.17 27.09
N ARG A 155 -8.69 -4.04 28.41
CA ARG A 155 -7.57 -3.92 29.34
C ARG A 155 -6.77 -5.22 29.43
N PHE A 156 -5.45 -5.10 29.49
CA PHE A 156 -4.55 -6.19 29.88
C PHE A 156 -4.62 -6.39 31.41
N ILE A 157 -5.02 -7.58 31.88
CA ILE A 157 -5.03 -7.92 33.32
C ILE A 157 -3.70 -8.57 33.72
N THR A 158 -3.11 -9.31 32.77
CA THR A 158 -1.82 -10.00 32.89
C THR A 158 -0.98 -9.71 31.65
N MET A 159 0.23 -10.27 31.59
CA MET A 159 1.03 -10.24 30.37
C MET A 159 0.24 -10.90 29.22
N VAL A 160 0.14 -10.20 28.10
CA VAL A 160 -0.51 -10.69 26.87
C VAL A 160 0.54 -10.78 25.79
N VAL A 161 0.68 -11.98 25.21
CA VAL A 161 1.55 -12.20 24.06
C VAL A 161 0.77 -11.83 22.80
N ILE A 162 1.22 -10.79 22.10
CA ILE A 162 0.66 -10.39 20.81
C ILE A 162 1.55 -11.01 19.74
N PRO A 163 1.03 -11.95 18.92
CA PRO A 163 1.83 -12.55 17.87
C PRO A 163 2.19 -11.51 16.81
N ARG A 164 3.32 -11.71 16.13
CA ARG A 164 3.68 -10.92 14.96
C ARG A 164 2.59 -11.07 13.91
N ALA A 165 2.11 -9.96 13.38
CA ALA A 165 1.15 -9.93 12.28
C ALA A 165 1.44 -8.79 11.31
N THR A 166 1.16 -9.02 10.03
CA THR A 166 1.35 -8.03 8.97
C THR A 166 0.11 -7.14 8.88
N MET A 167 0.21 -5.90 9.35
CA MET A 167 -0.91 -4.95 9.32
C MET A 167 -1.24 -4.51 7.89
N PHE A 168 -0.22 -4.24 7.07
CA PHE A 168 -0.39 -3.81 5.69
C PHE A 168 0.57 -4.53 4.75
N ARG A 169 0.05 -4.94 3.60
CA ARG A 169 0.82 -5.26 2.40
C ARG A 169 0.81 -4.04 1.49
N VAL A 170 1.99 -3.58 1.09
CA VAL A 170 2.16 -2.36 0.29
C VAL A 170 2.45 -2.77 -1.14
N TYR A 171 1.71 -2.24 -2.10
CA TYR A 171 1.89 -2.54 -3.52
C TYR A 171 2.24 -1.27 -4.29
N VAL A 172 3.13 -1.41 -5.26
CA VAL A 172 3.51 -0.34 -6.19
C VAL A 172 3.03 -0.72 -7.59
N THR A 173 2.19 0.14 -8.14
CA THR A 173 1.55 -0.04 -9.46
C THR A 173 1.74 1.21 -10.30
N THR A 174 1.40 1.17 -11.58
CA THR A 174 1.43 2.35 -12.46
C THR A 174 0.04 2.91 -12.72
N THR A 175 -0.99 2.06 -12.69
CA THR A 175 -2.38 2.44 -12.96
C THR A 175 -3.33 1.93 -11.87
N SER A 176 -4.55 2.47 -11.87
CA SER A 176 -5.61 2.04 -10.93
C SER A 176 -6.26 0.70 -11.32
N SER A 177 -5.98 0.20 -12.52
CA SER A 177 -6.45 -1.11 -12.99
C SER A 177 -5.44 -2.23 -12.76
N ASP A 178 -4.21 -1.89 -12.33
CA ASP A 178 -3.17 -2.88 -12.10
C ASP A 178 -3.55 -3.79 -10.91
N PRO A 179 -3.33 -5.11 -11.03
CA PRO A 179 -3.67 -6.04 -9.97
C PRO A 179 -2.68 -5.90 -8.81
N LEU A 180 -3.16 -6.11 -7.58
CA LEU A 180 -2.33 -6.04 -6.36
C LEU A 180 -1.79 -7.43 -6.01
N THR A 181 -0.86 -7.94 -6.81
CA THR A 181 -0.37 -9.33 -6.72
C THR A 181 0.95 -9.48 -5.98
N THR A 182 1.86 -8.51 -6.12
CA THR A 182 3.22 -8.61 -5.56
C THR A 182 3.52 -7.40 -4.67
N PRO A 183 3.61 -7.58 -3.35
CA PRO A 183 3.99 -6.52 -2.42
C PRO A 183 5.50 -6.26 -2.39
#